data_AF-A0A933L2C1-F1
#
_entry.id   AF-A0A933L2C1-F1
#
_cell.length_a   1.000
_cell.length_b   1.000
_cell.length_c   1.000
_cell.angle_alpha   90.00
_cell.angle_beta   90.00
_cell.angle_gamma   90.00
#
_symmetry.space_group_name_H-M   'P 1'
#
loop_
_entity.id
_entity.type
_entity.pdbx_description
1 polymer ?
#
loop_
_entity_poly.entity_id
_entity_poly.type
_entity_poly.pdbx_seq_one_letter_code
_entity_poly.pdbx_strand_id
1 'polypeptide(L)' 'MYETIAHVPDPSLARVLIAALQAHGFHPMEGGEGGLPGVTDPFFGKGIPIRVPDDEAADCRVLAEDLLKQMLKR' A
#
# COMPACT_ATOMS: atom_id res chain seq x y z
N MET A 1 -9.82 -5.80 11.63
CA MET A 1 -10.28 -4.71 10.73
C MET A 1 -9.17 -4.44 9.71
N TYR A 2 -9.31 -3.51 8.77
CA TYR A 2 -8.20 -3.14 7.88
C TYR A 2 -7.80 -1.68 8.12
N GLU A 3 -6.49 -1.42 8.22
CA GLU A 3 -5.92 -0.09 8.40
C GLU A 3 -5.05 0.29 7.19
N THR A 4 -5.09 1.57 6.81
CA THR A 4 -4.24 2.09 5.72
C THR A 4 -2.87 2.46 6.27
N ILE A 5 -1.82 1.77 5.82
CA ILE A 5 -0.45 1.98 6.30
C ILE A 5 0.35 2.95 5.43
N ALA A 6 0.01 3.08 4.15
CA ALA A 6 0.70 3.95 3.21
C ALA A 6 -0.23 4.40 2.08
N HIS A 7 0.06 5.57 1.50
CA HIS A 7 -0.51 6.00 0.22
C HIS A 7 0.62 6.09 -0.79
N VAL A 8 0.52 5.31 -1.87
CA VAL A 8 1.58 5.19 -2.87
C VAL A 8 1.13 5.86 -4.17
N PRO A 9 1.80 6.92 -4.64
CA PRO A 9 1.32 7.67 -5.80
C PRO A 9 1.42 6.89 -7.12
N ASP A 10 2.34 5.94 -7.20
CA ASP A 10 2.58 5.15 -8.41
C ASP A 10 1.97 3.72 -8.30
N PRO A 11 1.16 3.29 -9.28
CA PRO A 11 0.54 1.96 -9.27
C PRO A 11 1.53 0.81 -9.40
N SER A 12 2.68 1.02 -10.06
CA SER A 12 3.71 -0.01 -10.17
C SER A 12 4.39 -0.19 -8.82
N LEU A 13 4.73 0.91 -8.15
CA LEU A 13 5.31 0.91 -6.81
C LEU A 13 4.37 0.29 -5.78
N ALA A 14 3.07 0.60 -5.86
CA ALA A 14 2.05 -0.02 -5.00
C ALA A 14 2.04 -1.55 -5.14
N ARG A 15 2.08 -2.07 -6.38
CA ARG A 15 2.12 -3.52 -6.65
C ARG A 15 3.39 -4.17 -6.12
N VAL A 16 4.55 -3.53 -6.31
CA VAL A 16 5.83 -4.03 -5.80
C VAL A 16 5.83 -4.04 -4.27
N LEU A 17 5.28 -3.00 -3.63
CA LEU A 17 5.16 -2.94 -2.18
C LEU A 17 4.24 -4.04 -1.64
N ILE A 18 3.08 -4.26 -2.26
CA ILE A 18 2.16 -5.36 -1.90
C ILE A 18 2.88 -6.71 -1.97
N ALA A 19 3.58 -6.98 -3.08
CA ALA A 19 4.33 -8.22 -3.24
C ALA A 19 5.46 -8.39 -2.21
N ALA A 20 6.15 -7.30 -1.86
CA ALA A 20 7.18 -7.32 -0.83
C ALA A 20 6.57 -7.63 0.55
N LEU A 21 5.47 -6.96 0.92
CA LEU A 21 4.77 -7.22 2.18
C LEU A 21 4.30 -8.69 2.28
N GLN A 22 3.74 -9.24 1.21
CA GLN A 22 3.37 -10.67 1.13
C GLN A 22 4.57 -11.59 1.32
N ALA A 23 5.73 -11.27 0.73
CA ALA A 23 6.95 -12.06 0.90
C ALA A 23 7.47 -12.05 2.36
N HIS A 24 7.13 -11.00 3.12
CA HIS A 24 7.43 -10.89 4.55
C HIS A 24 6.37 -11.51 5.46
N GLY A 25 5.32 -12.14 4.90
CA GLY A 25 4.28 -12.84 5.65
C GLY A 25 3.09 -11.95 6.07
N PHE A 26 3.04 -10.71 5.59
CA PHE A 26 1.89 -9.83 5.79
C PHE A 26 0.78 -10.13 4.77
N HIS A 27 -0.43 -9.66 5.08
CA HIS A 27 -1.65 -9.89 4.31
C HIS A 27 -2.26 -8.58 3.82
N PRO A 28 -1.53 -7.80 2.99
CA PRO A 28 -2.10 -6.60 2.39
C PRO A 28 -3.33 -6.94 1.54
N MET A 29 -4.34 -6.08 1.63
CA MET A 29 -5.52 -6.14 0.78
C MET A 29 -5.11 -5.86 -0.66
N GLU A 30 -5.08 -6.92 -1.46
CA GLU A 30 -4.87 -6.83 -2.90
C GLU A 30 -6.09 -6.18 -3.55
N GLY A 31 -5.89 -5.07 -4.25
CA GLY A 31 -6.96 -4.40 -4.97
C GLY A 31 -7.84 -3.52 -4.08
N GLY A 32 -7.27 -2.47 -3.49
CA GLY A 32 -8.08 -1.31 -3.19
C GLY A 32 -8.77 -0.86 -4.49
N GLU A 33 -10.11 -0.92 -4.53
CA GLU A 33 -10.99 -0.50 -5.64
C GLU A 33 -10.81 0.95 -6.12
N GLY A 34 -9.72 1.65 -5.80
CA GLY A 34 -9.46 3.04 -6.19
C GLY A 34 -8.94 3.23 -7.62
N GLY A 35 -9.37 2.38 -8.56
CA GLY A 35 -8.88 2.41 -9.95
C GLY A 35 -9.89 1.97 -11.00
N LEU A 36 -11.20 1.97 -10.69
CA LEU A 36 -12.20 1.84 -11.74
C LEU A 36 -12.13 3.07 -12.66
N PRO A 37 -11.90 2.91 -13.98
CA PRO A 37 -11.91 4.04 -14.90
C PRO A 37 -13.29 4.72 -14.84
N GLY A 38 -13.34 5.92 -14.25
CA GLY A 38 -14.56 6.73 -14.11
C GLY A 38 -15.06 6.95 -12.67
N VAL A 39 -14.45 6.36 -11.64
CA VAL A 39 -14.78 6.65 -10.23
C VAL A 39 -13.72 7.55 -9.61
N THR A 40 -14.07 8.80 -9.40
CA THR A 40 -13.27 9.77 -8.64
C THR A 40 -13.39 9.47 -7.15
N ASP A 41 -12.54 8.58 -6.64
CA ASP A 41 -12.31 8.48 -5.20
C ASP A 41 -11.75 9.82 -4.69
N PRO A 42 -12.25 10.40 -3.58
CA PRO A 42 -11.74 11.66 -3.03
C PRO A 42 -10.25 11.60 -2.61
N PHE A 43 -9.66 10.40 -2.61
CA PHE A 43 -8.25 10.15 -2.30
C PHE A 43 -7.34 10.07 -3.54
N PHE A 44 -7.88 10.24 -4.76
CA PHE A 44 -7.14 10.14 -6.01
C PHE A 44 -5.96 11.14 -6.12
N GLY A 45 -5.93 12.19 -5.29
CA GLY A 45 -4.81 13.13 -5.19
C GLY A 45 -3.67 12.72 -4.24
N LYS A 46 -3.83 11.67 -3.42
CA LYS A 46 -2.81 11.22 -2.43
C LYS A 46 -2.13 9.89 -2.79
N GLY A 47 -2.63 9.16 -3.78
CA GLY A 47 -2.10 7.87 -4.20
C GLY A 47 -2.93 6.67 -3.74
N ILE A 48 -2.50 5.49 -4.13
CA ILE A 48 -3.18 4.21 -3.91
C ILE A 48 -3.01 3.81 -2.44
N PRO A 49 -4.11 3.61 -1.69
CA PRO A 49 -4.05 3.21 -0.30
C PRO A 49 -3.64 1.74 -0.19
N ILE A 50 -2.58 1.47 0.58
CA ILE A 50 -2.18 0.11 0.95
C ILE A 50 -2.78 -0.19 2.30
N ARG A 51 -3.65 -1.20 2.34
CA ARG A 51 -4.38 -1.61 3.55
C ARG A 51 -3.93 -2.98 3.99
N VAL A 52 -3.84 -3.19 5.30
CA VAL A 52 -3.46 -4.46 5.93
C VAL A 52 -4.37 -4.70 7.15
N PRO A 53 -4.56 -5.95 7.61
CA PRO A 53 -5.22 -6.23 8.87
C PRO A 53 -4.65 -5.38 10.01
N ASP A 54 -5.52 -4.84 10.87
CA ASP A 54 -5.11 -3.91 11.92
C ASP A 54 -4.14 -4.55 12.94
N ASP A 55 -4.25 -5.87 13.15
CA ASP A 55 -3.37 -6.66 14.01
C ASP A 55 -1.89 -6.60 13.57
N GLU A 56 -1.63 -6.49 12.27
CA GLU A 56 -0.28 -6.42 11.71
C GLU A 56 0.09 -5.00 11.23
N ALA A 57 -0.81 -4.03 11.32
CA ALA A 57 -0.63 -2.69 10.73
C ALA A 57 0.58 -1.93 11.28
N ALA A 58 0.86 -2.06 12.58
CA ALA A 58 1.99 -1.40 13.22
C ALA A 58 3.33 -1.87 12.64
N ASP A 59 3.56 -3.18 12.58
CA ASP A 59 4.79 -3.78 12.04
C ASP A 59 4.89 -3.56 10.52
N CYS A 60 3.76 -3.73 9.82
CA CYS A 60 3.70 -3.58 8.38
C CYS A 60 4.02 -2.15 7.94
N ARG A 61 3.61 -1.14 8.73
CA ARG A 61 3.93 0.26 8.49
C ARG A 61 5.42 0.53 8.55
N VAL A 62 6.12 0.01 9.56
CA VAL A 62 7.57 0.18 9.71
C VAL A 62 8.31 -0.40 8.51
N LEU A 63 7.94 -1.62 8.10
CA LEU A 63 8.53 -2.27 6.92
C LEU A 63 8.20 -1.50 5.63
N ALA A 64 6.95 -1.09 5.45
CA ALA A 64 6.53 -0.37 4.26
C ALA A 64 7.26 0.97 4.10
N GLU A 65 7.48 1.71 5.20
CA GLU A 65 8.25 2.95 5.17
C GLU A 65 9.71 2.74 4.74
N ASP A 66 10.37 1.67 5.21
CA ASP A 66 11.74 1.35 4.79
C ASP A 66 11.80 0.94 3.31
N LEU A 67 10.92 0.02 2.90
CA LEU A 67 10.83 -0.44 1.52
C LEU A 67 10.57 0.71 0.54
N LEU A 68 9.64 1.61 0.87
CA LEU A 68 9.35 2.79 0.06
C LEU A 68 10.57 3.71 -0.06
N LYS A 69 11.30 3.94 1.05
CA LYS A 69 12.54 4.75 1.01
C LYS A 69 13.60 4.10 0.12
N GLN A 70 13.75 2.78 0.17
CA GLN A 70 14.70 2.07 -0.70
C GLN A 70 14.30 2.14 -2.18
N MET A 71 13.02 1.95 -2.48
CA MET A 71 12.50 1.99 -3.86
C MET A 71 12.57 3.39 -4.47
N LEU A 72 12.43 4.45 -3.67
CA LEU A 72 12.52 5.85 -4.11
C LEU A 72 13.97 6.38 -4.21
N LYS A 73 14.94 5.73 -3.54
CA LYS A 73 16.37 6.08 -3.62
C LYS A 73 17.06 5.61 -4.91
N ARG A 74 16.27 5.15 -5.89
CA ARG A 74 16.74 4.52 -7.11
C ARG A 74 17.23 5.51 -8.16
#